data_AF-A0A2T0QBB6-F1
#
_entry.id   AF-A0A2T0QBB6-F1
#
_cell.length_a   1.000
_cell.length_b   1.000
_cell.length_c   1.000
_cell.angle_alpha   90.00
_cell.angle_beta   90.00
_cell.angle_gamma   90.00
#
_symmetry.space_group_name_H-M   'P 1'
#
loop_
_entity.id
_entity.type
_entity.pdbx_description
1 polymer ?
#
loop_
_entity_poly.entity_id
_entity_poly.type
_entity_poly.pdbx_seq_one_letter_code
_entity_poly.pdbx_strand_id
1 'polypeptide(L)'
;MLRSDPRRVTARIDDTLICAEYSEQTGQLCLRQNGTLLREWFPPHSWIAIASVAGARHWGTRPSDDDLLALLHNEMTLLRAP
;
A
#
# COMPACT_ATOMS: atom_id res chain seq x y z
N MET A 1 -9.26 -16.19 16.70
CA MET A 1 -8.63 -15.89 15.40
C MET A 1 -7.62 -14.80 15.65
N LEU A 2 -6.32 -15.06 15.43
CA LEU A 2 -5.26 -14.08 15.65
C LEU A 2 -5.56 -12.88 14.75
N ARG A 3 -5.90 -11.72 15.32
CA ARG A 3 -5.85 -10.46 14.56
C ARG A 3 -4.37 -10.24 14.28
N SER A 4 -3.91 -10.64 13.11
CA SER A 4 -2.67 -10.07 12.59
C SER A 4 -3.04 -8.64 12.23
N ASP A 5 -2.57 -7.68 13.03
CA ASP A 5 -2.75 -6.28 12.69
C ASP A 5 -2.20 -6.05 11.28
N PRO A 6 -2.96 -5.41 10.39
CA PRO A 6 -2.48 -5.12 9.05
C PRO A 6 -1.22 -4.27 9.17
N ARG A 7 -0.20 -4.60 8.38
CA ARG A 7 1.01 -3.78 8.30
C ARG A 7 0.60 -2.42 7.77
N ARG A 8 0.91 -1.38 8.54
CA ARG A 8 0.49 -0.02 8.23
C ARG A 8 1.70 0.89 8.20
N VAL A 9 1.80 1.66 7.13
CA VAL A 9 2.75 2.78 7.03
C VAL A 9 2.00 4.05 6.72
N THR A 10 2.54 5.17 7.19
CA THR A 10 1.97 6.49 7.01
C THR A 10 3.02 7.43 6.45
N ALA A 11 2.67 8.16 5.40
CA ALA A 11 3.50 9.20 4.81
C ALA A 11 2.73 10.51 4.74
N ARG A 12 3.42 11.63 4.89
CA ARG A 12 2.87 12.96 4.63
C ARG A 12 3.30 13.42 3.25
N ILE A 13 2.34 13.60 2.36
CA ILE A 13 2.55 13.92 0.94
C ILE A 13 1.70 15.14 0.60
N ASP A 14 2.34 16.26 0.24
CA ASP A 14 1.74 17.59 0.05
C ASP A 14 0.76 17.98 1.16
N ASP A 15 1.28 17.99 2.39
CA ASP A 15 0.53 18.27 3.62
C ASP A 15 -0.64 17.32 3.93
N THR A 16 -0.85 16.30 3.09
CA THR A 16 -1.89 15.30 3.32
C THR A 16 -1.32 14.04 3.94
N LEU A 17 -2.00 13.51 4.95
CA LEU A 17 -1.62 12.24 5.57
C LEU A 17 -2.19 11.09 4.74
N ILE A 18 -1.32 10.26 4.19
CA ILE A 18 -1.70 9.04 3.47
C ILE A 18 -1.21 7.82 4.23
N CYS A 19 -2.09 6.83 4.41
CA CYS A 19 -1.77 5.53 4.97
C CYS A 19 -1.87 4.45 3.89
N ALA A 20 -0.94 3.50 3.91
CA ALA A 20 -1.09 2.20 3.27
C ALA A 20 -1.27 1.14 4.35
N GLU A 21 -2.25 0.27 4.16
CA GLU A 21 -2.59 -0.83 5.06
C GLU A 21 -2.59 -2.13 4.28
N TYR A 22 -1.74 -3.08 4.65
CA TYR A 22 -1.66 -4.39 4.03
C TYR A 22 -2.02 -5.50 5.02
N SER A 23 -3.05 -6.27 4.70
CA SER A 23 -3.42 -7.47 5.44
C SER A 23 -2.62 -8.65 4.92
N GLU A 24 -1.69 -9.16 5.73
CA GLU A 24 -0.92 -10.36 5.37
C GLU A 24 -1.78 -11.63 5.33
N GLN A 25 -2.93 -11.62 6.01
CA GLN A 25 -3.86 -12.75 6.05
C GLN A 25 -4.67 -12.86 4.74
N THR A 26 -5.12 -11.73 4.21
CA THR A 26 -6.02 -11.70 3.04
C THR A 26 -5.34 -11.20 1.76
N GLY A 27 -4.14 -10.65 1.88
CA GLY A 27 -3.44 -9.94 0.81
C GLY A 27 -4.11 -8.62 0.41
N GLN A 28 -5.09 -8.15 1.17
CA GLN A 28 -5.79 -6.89 0.90
C GLN A 28 -4.88 -5.71 1.16
N LEU A 29 -4.92 -4.73 0.26
CA LEU A 29 -4.17 -3.48 0.32
C LEU A 29 -5.15 -2.31 0.27
N CYS A 30 -5.14 -1.46 1.29
CA CYS A 30 -5.97 -0.26 1.35
C CYS A 30 -5.08 0.99 1.44
N LEU A 31 -5.40 2.00 0.63
CA LEU A 31 -4.83 3.33 0.75
C LEU A 31 -5.87 4.27 1.32
N ARG A 32 -5.49 5.06 2.32
CA ARG A 32 -6.37 6.04 2.95
C ARG A 32 -5.74 7.43 2.96
N GLN A 33 -6.53 8.44 2.67
CA GLN A 33 -6.17 9.85 2.76
C GLN A 33 -6.94 10.47 3.94
N ASN A 34 -6.24 10.95 4.98
CA ASN A 34 -6.86 11.49 6.19
C ASN A 34 -7.97 10.56 6.78
N GLY A 35 -7.77 9.25 6.68
CA GLY A 35 -8.74 8.23 7.12
C GLY A 35 -9.78 7.81 6.08
N THR A 36 -9.99 8.59 5.02
CA THR A 36 -10.91 8.25 3.91
C THR A 36 -10.28 7.23 2.98
N LEU A 37 -11.02 6.17 2.62
CA LEU A 37 -10.54 5.16 1.65
C LEU A 37 -10.38 5.80 0.28
N LEU A 38 -9.16 5.73 -0.25
CA LEU A 38 -8.79 6.27 -1.55
C LEU A 38 -8.80 5.15 -2.60
N ARG A 39 -8.12 4.04 -2.30
CA ARG A 39 -8.08 2.84 -3.14
C ARG A 39 -8.02 1.59 -2.30
N GLU A 40 -8.56 0.53 -2.87
CA GLU A 40 -8.57 -0.80 -2.28
C GLU A 40 -8.26 -1.82 -3.37
N TRP A 41 -7.36 -2.74 -3.04
CA TRP A 41 -7.01 -3.84 -3.92
C TRP A 41 -7.01 -5.16 -3.16
N PHE A 42 -7.50 -6.18 -3.85
CA PHE A 42 -7.41 -7.57 -3.45
C PHE A 42 -6.40 -8.30 -4.34
N PRO A 43 -5.88 -9.46 -3.91
CA PRO A 43 -5.06 -10.29 -4.78
C PRO A 43 -5.76 -10.65 -6.11
N PRO A 44 -5.01 -10.73 -7.23
CA PRO A 44 -3.56 -10.50 -7.35
C PRO A 44 -3.16 -9.03 -7.50
N HIS A 45 -4.12 -8.10 -7.66
CA HIS A 45 -3.83 -6.69 -7.96
C HIS A 45 -3.01 -6.01 -6.87
N SER A 46 -3.28 -6.31 -5.59
CA SER A 46 -2.48 -5.81 -4.47
C SER A 46 -1.02 -6.23 -4.56
N TRP A 47 -0.77 -7.50 -4.92
CA TRP A 47 0.58 -8.03 -5.09
C TRP A 47 1.30 -7.42 -6.29
N ILE A 48 0.59 -7.23 -7.40
CA ILE A 48 1.13 -6.57 -8.60
C ILE A 48 1.53 -5.14 -8.28
N ALA A 49 0.69 -4.39 -7.56
CA ALA A 49 0.97 -3.01 -7.18
C ALA A 49 2.24 -2.89 -6.32
N ILE A 50 2.37 -3.73 -5.29
CA ILE A 50 3.56 -3.79 -4.43
C ILE A 50 4.80 -4.20 -5.24
N ALA A 51 4.71 -5.26 -6.04
CA ALA A 51 5.84 -5.77 -6.81
C ALA A 51 6.35 -4.75 -7.85
N SER A 52 5.46 -3.89 -8.36
CA SER A 52 5.81 -2.84 -9.32
C SER A 52 6.72 -1.78 -8.72
N VAL A 53 6.62 -1.51 -7.42
CA VAL A 53 7.49 -0.54 -6.72
C VAL A 53 8.68 -1.19 -6.02
N ALA A 54 8.56 -2.47 -5.64
CA ALA A 54 9.64 -3.25 -5.01
C ALA A 54 10.75 -3.70 -6.00
N GLY A 55 10.75 -3.18 -7.23
CA GLY A 55 11.70 -3.58 -8.29
C GLY A 55 11.54 -5.05 -8.72
N ALA A 56 10.30 -5.56 -8.74
CA ALA A 56 9.97 -6.96 -8.99
C ALA A 56 10.63 -7.97 -8.02
N ARG A 57 11.16 -7.51 -6.89
CA ARG A 57 11.59 -8.36 -5.79
C ARG A 57 10.35 -8.76 -4.98
N HIS A 58 10.47 -9.82 -4.17
CA HIS A 58 9.46 -10.16 -3.18
C HIS A 58 8.07 -10.58 -3.70
N TRP A 59 7.98 -11.07 -4.94
CA TRP A 59 6.74 -11.68 -5.46
C TRP A 59 6.25 -12.79 -4.50
N GLY A 60 5.01 -12.67 -4.04
CA GLY A 60 4.40 -13.65 -3.12
C GLY A 60 4.96 -13.65 -1.69
N THR A 61 5.84 -12.72 -1.33
CA THR A 61 6.33 -12.54 0.05
C THR A 61 5.77 -11.27 0.70
N ARG A 62 5.77 -11.21 2.02
CA ARG A 62 5.27 -10.06 2.80
C ARG A 62 5.99 -8.76 2.38
N PRO A 63 5.26 -7.67 2.06
CA PRO A 63 5.89 -6.38 1.78
C PRO A 63 6.59 -5.85 3.03
N SER A 64 7.74 -5.22 2.81
CA SER A 64 8.38 -4.41 3.83
C SER A 64 7.69 -3.06 3.98
N ASP A 65 8.02 -2.33 5.04
CA ASP A 65 7.52 -0.95 5.22
C ASP A 65 8.02 -0.03 4.10
N ASP A 66 9.23 -0.26 3.59
CA ASP A 66 9.81 0.48 2.47
C ASP A 66 9.04 0.25 1.17
N ASP A 67 8.63 -0.99 0.89
CA ASP A 67 7.81 -1.31 -0.28
C ASP A 67 6.45 -0.58 -0.23
N LEU A 68 5.82 -0.54 0.95
CA LEU A 68 4.55 0.16 1.13
C LEU A 68 4.70 1.69 1.08
N LEU A 69 5.82 2.23 1.54
CA LEU A 69 6.13 3.66 1.40
C LEU A 69 6.38 4.02 -0.06
N ALA A 70 7.17 3.23 -0.79
CA ALA A 70 7.39 3.41 -2.22
C ALA A 70 6.07 3.35 -3.01
N LEU A 71 5.19 2.42 -2.64
CA LEU A 71 3.82 2.32 -3.18
C LEU A 71 3.05 3.62 -2.94
N LEU A 72 3.03 4.14 -1.70
CA LEU A 72 2.34 5.39 -1.39
C LEU A 72 2.80 6.54 -2.27
N HIS A 73 4.12 6.70 -2.42
CA HIS A 73 4.69 7.74 -3.27
C HIS A 73 4.27 7.56 -4.74
N ASN A 74 4.39 6.35 -5.28
CA ASN A 74 3.99 6.05 -6.66
C ASN A 74 2.50 6.36 -6.90
N GLU A 75 1.62 5.90 -6.01
CA GLU A 75 0.19 6.07 -6.16
C GLU A 75 -0.25 7.54 -6.03
N MET A 76 0.41 8.34 -5.19
CA MET A 76 0.15 9.78 -5.15
C MET A 76 0.64 10.49 -6.40
N THR A 77 1.78 10.07 -6.98
CA THR A 77 2.25 10.60 -8.26
C THR A 77 1.26 10.28 -9.38
N LEU A 78 0.73 9.06 -9.44
CA LEU A 78 -0.26 8.65 -10.43
C LEU A 78 -1.59 9.40 -10.30
N LEU A 79 -2.06 9.66 -9.08
CA LEU A 79 -3.30 10.42 -8.84
C LEU A 79 -3.20 11.90 -9.22
N ARG A 80 -1.97 12.42 -9.38
CA ARG A 80 -1.70 13.79 -9.82
C ARG A 80 -1.46 13.89 -11.31
N ALA A 81 -1.29 12.78 -12.00
CA ALA A 81 -1.16 12.79 -13.44
C ALA A 81 -2.49 13.29 -14.06
N PRO A 82 -2.44 14.27 -14.98
CA PRO A 82 -3.63 14.88 -15.59
C PRO A 82 -4.40 13.92 -16.50
#